data_AF-A0A9D6LJV2-F1
#
_entry.id   AF-A0A9D6LJV2-F1
#
_cell.length_a   1.000
_cell.length_b   1.000
_cell.length_c   1.000
_cell.angle_alpha   90.00
_cell.angle_beta   90.00
_cell.angle_gamma   90.00
#
_symmetry.space_group_name_H-M   'P 1'
#
loop_
_entity.id
_entity.type
_entity.pdbx_description
1 polymer ?
#
loop_
_entity_poly.entity_id
_entity_poly.type
_entity_poly.pdbx_seq_one_letter_code
_entity_poly.pdbx_strand_id
1 'polypeptide(L)' 'MTTPPEKIVREIRINPIVPSESVLVATARSMRPKKAEEPAPRDTRSHVATCPFCTGNDHMTPPV' A
#
# COMPACT_ATOMS: atom_id res chain seq x y z
N MET A 1 9.12 3.01 30.72
CA MET A 1 9.03 4.23 29.89
C MET A 1 7.61 4.33 29.38
N THR A 2 6.83 5.27 29.90
CA THR A 2 5.41 5.44 29.55
C THR A 2 5.32 6.40 28.37
N THR A 3 4.94 5.91 27.19
CA THR A 3 4.64 6.74 26.02
C THR A 3 3.46 7.66 26.34
N PRO A 4 3.51 8.96 25.97
CA PRO A 4 2.38 9.86 26.18
C PRO A 4 1.15 9.32 25.42
N PRO A 5 -0.08 9.58 25.90
CA PRO A 5 -1.28 9.10 25.23
C PRO A 5 -1.28 9.65 23.81
N GLU A 6 -1.32 8.75 22.82
CA GLU A 6 -1.49 9.14 21.42
C GLU A 6 -2.73 10.02 21.32
N LYS A 7 -2.55 11.28 20.88
CA LYS A 7 -3.68 12.19 20.68
C LYS A 7 -4.63 11.54 19.66
N ILE A 8 -5.87 11.33 20.08
CA ILE A 8 -6.95 10.94 19.16
C ILE A 8 -7.24 12.16 18.29
N VAL A 9 -6.69 12.18 17.07
CA VAL A 9 -6.83 13.28 16.11
C VAL A 9 -8.02 13.02 15.20
N ARG A 10 -8.88 14.02 15.05
CA ARG A 10 -10.07 14.01 14.19
C ARG A 10 -10.20 15.36 13.48
N GLU A 11 -9.57 15.50 12.32
CA GLU A 11 -9.51 16.78 11.58
C GLU A 11 -9.48 16.57 10.05
N ILE A 12 -9.71 17.65 9.31
CA ILE A 12 -9.56 17.70 7.85
C ILE A 12 -8.32 18.54 7.53
N ARG A 13 -7.43 18.02 6.70
CA ARG A 13 -6.24 18.74 6.19
C ARG A 13 -6.41 18.99 4.69
N ILE A 14 -5.97 20.16 4.22
CA ILE A 14 -5.99 20.52 2.79
C ILE A 14 -4.66 20.12 2.15
N ASN A 15 -4.71 19.52 0.96
CA ASN A 15 -3.51 19.20 0.19
C ASN A 15 -2.95 20.49 -0.44
N PRO A 16 -1.71 20.93 -0.12
CA PRO A 16 -1.16 22.16 -0.68
C PRO A 16 -0.79 22.04 -2.17
N ILE A 17 -0.60 20.82 -2.69
CA ILE A 17 -0.28 20.57 -4.11
C ILE A 17 -1.56 20.60 -4.96
N VAL A 18 -2.65 20.06 -4.41
CA VAL A 18 -3.96 20.01 -5.07
C VAL A 18 -5.01 20.60 -4.12
N PRO A 19 -5.23 21.92 -4.13
CA PRO A 19 -6.05 22.60 -3.11
C PRO A 19 -7.53 22.21 -3.09
N SER A 20 -8.02 21.57 -4.16
CA SER A 20 -9.36 20.98 -4.22
C SER A 20 -9.48 19.66 -3.46
N GLU A 21 -8.36 19.04 -3.07
CA GLU A 21 -8.34 17.80 -2.30
C GLU A 21 -8.22 18.05 -0.80
N SER A 22 -8.98 17.27 -0.04
CA SER A 22 -8.92 17.27 1.43
C SER A 22 -8.77 15.85 1.97
N VAL A 23 -8.04 15.72 3.07
CA VAL A 23 -7.73 14.44 3.73
C VAL A 23 -8.36 14.43 5.12
N LEU A 24 -9.20 13.43 5.38
CA LEU A 24 -9.74 13.15 6.71
C LEU A 24 -8.71 12.38 7.55
N VAL A 25 -8.25 12.99 8.63
CA VAL A 25 -7.38 12.35 9.63
C VAL A 25 -8.24 11.89 10.80
N ALA A 26 -8.31 10.58 11.04
CA ALA A 26 -9.09 9.98 12.13
C ALA A 26 -8.33 8.81 12.78
N THR A 27 -7.36 9.11 13.64
CA THR A 27 -6.35 8.13 14.12
C THR A 27 -6.98 6.95 14.86
N ALA A 28 -8.07 7.15 15.61
CA ALA A 28 -8.78 6.07 16.29
C ALA A 28 -9.37 5.00 15.35
N ARG A 29 -9.49 5.25 14.03
CA ARG A 29 -9.96 4.24 13.07
C ARG A 29 -9.03 3.03 12.97
N SER A 30 -7.74 3.17 13.27
CA SER A 30 -6.78 2.07 13.24
C SER A 30 -7.09 0.98 14.27
N MET A 31 -7.69 1.35 15.40
CA MET A 31 -8.02 0.48 16.53
C MET A 31 -9.27 -0.36 16.31
N ARG A 32 -9.99 -0.16 15.20
CA ARG A 32 -11.17 -0.97 14.88
C ARG A 32 -10.75 -2.43 14.69
N PRO A 33 -11.51 -3.41 15.20
CA PRO A 33 -11.29 -4.81 14.87
C PRO A 33 -11.23 -5.01 13.35
N LYS A 34 -10.16 -5.62 12.86
CA LYS A 34 -9.98 -5.97 11.45
C LYS A 34 -10.16 -7.47 11.30
N LYS A 35 -10.83 -7.89 10.23
CA LYS A 35 -10.71 -9.28 9.78
C LYS A 35 -9.26 -9.47 9.34
N ALA A 36 -8.59 -10.49 9.88
CA ALA A 36 -7.26 -10.84 9.41
C ALA A 36 -7.39 -11.28 7.94
N GLU A 37 -6.69 -10.58 7.05
CA GLU A 37 -6.54 -11.00 5.66
C GLU A 37 -5.27 -11.86 5.60
N GLU A 38 -5.40 -13.06 5.05
CA GLU A 38 -4.22 -13.89 4.81
C GLU A 38 -3.37 -13.22 3.73
N PRO A 39 -2.04 -13.15 3.90
CA PRO A 39 -1.19 -12.63 2.86
C PRO A 39 -1.38 -13.46 1.60
N ALA A 40 -1.52 -12.80 0.46
CA ALA A 40 -1.57 -13.50 -0.82
C ALA A 40 -0.32 -14.39 -0.97
N PRO A 41 -0.47 -15.65 -1.40
CA PRO A 41 0.66 -16.54 -1.60
C PRO A 41 1.59 -15.91 -2.64
N ARG A 42 2.87 -15.78 -2.29
CA ARG A 42 3.89 -15.29 -3.22
C ARG A 42 4.33 -16.43 -4.11
N ASP A 43 4.41 -16.17 -5.41
CA ASP A 43 5.08 -17.08 -6.32
C ASP A 43 6.60 -16.99 -6.07
N THR A 44 7.21 -18.11 -5.68
CA THR A 44 8.65 -18.19 -5.36
C THR A 44 9.46 -18.87 -6.47
N ARG A 45 8.86 -19.12 -7.64
CA ARG A 45 9.57 -19.70 -8.77
C ARG A 45 10.68 -18.76 -9.26
N SER A 46 11.86 -19.33 -9.54
CA SER A 46 13.00 -18.58 -10.08
C SER A 46 12.81 -18.16 -11.53
N HIS A 47 12.01 -18.91 -12.29
CA HIS A 47 11.69 -18.65 -13.68
C HIS A 47 10.23 -19.00 -13.95
N VAL A 48 9.57 -18.15 -14.73
CA VAL A 48 8.18 -18.34 -15.16
C VAL A 48 8.14 -18.14 -16.67
N ALA A 49 7.70 -19.17 -17.40
CA ALA A 49 7.67 -19.17 -18.85
C ALA A 49 6.86 -18.02 -19.46
N THR A 50 5.85 -17.52 -18.74
CA THR A 50 5.01 -16.39 -19.18
C THR A 50 5.46 -15.03 -18.65
N CYS A 51 6.49 -14.98 -17.81
CA CYS A 51 6.99 -13.71 -17.28
C CYS A 51 7.86 -13.04 -18.34
N PRO A 52 7.50 -11.85 -18.86
CA PRO A 52 8.27 -11.17 -19.89
C PRO A 52 9.65 -10.72 -19.38
N PHE A 53 9.84 -10.65 -18.07
CA PHE A 53 11.10 -10.24 -17.43
C PHE A 53 12.04 -11.40 -17.09
N CYS A 54 11.61 -12.65 -17.26
CA CYS A 54 12.48 -13.80 -17.09
C CYS A 54 13.41 -13.96 -18.30
N THR A 55 14.64 -14.43 -18.08
CA THR A 55 15.60 -14.66 -19.16
C THR A 55 15.04 -15.58 -20.23
N GLY A 56 15.25 -15.23 -21.51
CA GLY A 56 14.75 -15.98 -22.68
C GLY A 56 13.36 -15.54 -23.17
N ASN A 57 12.65 -14.68 -22.42
CA ASN A 57 11.32 -14.17 -22.79
C ASN A 57 11.35 -12.74 -23.34
N ASP A 58 12.49 -12.27 -23.84
CA ASP A 58 12.68 -10.88 -24.27
C ASP A 58 11.70 -10.47 -25.38
N HIS A 59 11.32 -11.41 -26.23
CA HIS A 59 10.31 -11.24 -27.28
C HIS A 59 8.90 -10.90 -26.76
N MET A 60 8.63 -11.12 -25.47
CA MET A 60 7.37 -10.77 -24.80
C MET A 60 7.40 -9.37 -24.17
N THR A 61 8.58 -8.73 -24.08
CA THR A 61 8.71 -7.39 -23.52
C THR A 61 8.32 -6.35 -24.58
N PRO A 62 7.36 -5.43 -24.30
CA PRO A 62 6.96 -4.41 -25.27
C PRO A 62 8.15 -3.55 -25.71
N PRO A 63 8.19 -3.12 -27.00
CA PRO A 63 9.22 -2.20 -27.47
C PRO A 63 9.07 -0.83 -26.80
N VAL A 64 10.21 -0.17 -26.59
CA VAL A 64 10.31 1.25 -26.17
C VAL A 64 9.92 2.21 -27.28
#